data_AF-A0A9P5AWZ1-F1
#
_entry.id   AF-A0A9P5AWZ1-F1
#
_cell.length_a   1.000
_cell.length_b   1.000
_cell.length_c   1.000
_cell.angle_alpha   90.00
_cell.angle_beta   90.00
_cell.angle_gamma   90.00
#
_symmetry.space_group_name_H-M   'P 1'
#
loop_
_entity.id
_entity.type
_entity.pdbx_description
1 polymer ?
#
loop_
_entity_poly.entity_id
_entity_poly.type
_entity_poly.pdbx_seq_one_letter_code
_entity_poly.pdbx_strand_id
1 'polypeptide(L)'
;MGSYEERCRRAKSRIATEFQITPEEVQRAFPRAGRDFLMSILDISHEGKDWDTILKTLDQARQLRYKEKPARVSQGPDWTPWDAKKARDMIPQAITARSDSTTISSTAVGTSAAQTQCYSSSTAISPSGENVNTSEPRVHIVFCGVSRYRDLAEENSDFISIQIDPAYSSYNGKLLQRFTLEYLCELERTLGRGLVASVASDASSQEEDIADPNSQHHHQFMVHQTVVAMIAAENTGLVSLELHGMKWVSDMVMNHGFASHIADVAAEKVVVFAPWDSDYISDKITEDFYMQMEEATAFHRNLSLSPSRDENYAEGHKLLDIAALDWIARHRGTPPKFSFRPQTCYGYGKCTMADWSGTMVVKRTFSSGAKDVHIDSCEKPSMWKNLACTGRNPNLKRAKPQRRVTYFHQEYVKSLDEFGEIRVMMCGDDIIEVSRTRWITTTTGDKPRRKLHVRAFDPDDDLSWLSRDPEERKEKYSELEAFCVFWRQALIDFFEPTRNFESARVGLRLDIGISSFDANGVFFISEFPRWSCANWFSEQTGGSGSTEIAKRWGEKFAQEISRR
;
A
#
# COMPACT_ATOMS: atom_id res chain seq x y z
N MET A 1 -21.57 1.34 24.19
CA MET A 1 -22.24 0.93 22.94
C MET A 1 -23.73 1.21 23.03
N GLY A 2 -24.31 2.00 22.12
CA GLY A 2 -25.77 2.19 22.06
C GLY A 2 -26.49 0.98 21.47
N SER A 3 -27.75 0.75 21.85
CA SER A 3 -28.58 -0.33 21.31
C SER A 3 -28.71 -0.24 19.78
N TYR A 4 -29.01 -1.35 19.10
CA TYR A 4 -29.23 -1.35 17.65
C TYR A 4 -30.32 -0.35 17.23
N GLU A 5 -31.36 -0.22 18.05
CA GLU A 5 -32.45 0.75 17.87
C GLU A 5 -31.95 2.20 17.93
N GLU A 6 -31.05 2.51 18.87
CA GLU A 6 -30.44 3.83 18.99
C GLU A 6 -29.60 4.18 17.75
N ARG A 7 -28.91 3.20 17.16
CA ARG A 7 -28.16 3.40 15.91
C ARG A 7 -29.08 3.66 14.71
N CYS A 8 -30.21 2.97 14.61
CA CYS A 8 -31.21 3.24 13.57
C CYS A 8 -31.88 4.61 13.77
N ARG A 9 -32.17 5.00 15.01
CA ARG A 9 -32.74 6.32 15.34
C ARG A 9 -31.80 7.45 14.91
N ARG A 10 -30.50 7.34 15.23
CA ARG A 10 -29.47 8.30 14.78
C ARG A 10 -29.38 8.39 13.26
N ALA A 11 -29.42 7.26 12.54
CA ALA A 11 -29.40 7.27 11.08
C ALA A 11 -30.62 8.01 10.50
N LYS A 12 -31.82 7.81 11.05
CA LYS A 12 -33.02 8.54 10.63
C LYS A 12 -32.93 10.04 10.92
N SER A 13 -32.38 10.43 12.06
CA SER A 13 -32.14 11.85 12.37
C SER A 13 -31.17 12.50 11.38
N ARG A 14 -30.13 11.80 10.96
CA ARG A 14 -29.19 12.32 9.93
C ARG A 14 -29.87 12.49 8.58
N ILE A 15 -30.64 11.51 8.12
CA ILE A 15 -31.41 11.61 6.87
C ILE A 15 -32.34 12.82 6.92
N ALA A 16 -33.00 13.01 8.06
CA ALA A 16 -33.90 14.13 8.27
C ALA A 16 -33.17 15.49 8.13
N THR A 17 -31.97 15.61 8.71
CA THR A 17 -31.14 16.81 8.57
C THR A 17 -30.71 17.06 7.12
N GLU A 18 -30.20 16.05 6.42
CA GLU A 18 -29.71 16.18 5.04
C GLU A 18 -30.81 16.64 4.08
N PHE A 19 -32.03 16.12 4.24
CA PHE A 19 -33.16 16.47 3.39
C PHE A 19 -34.03 17.61 3.93
N GLN A 20 -33.65 18.21 5.06
CA GLN A 20 -34.41 19.27 5.73
C GLN A 20 -35.88 18.87 6.04
N ILE A 21 -36.08 17.62 6.45
CA ILE A 21 -37.38 17.04 6.87
C ILE A 21 -37.32 16.63 8.34
N THR A 22 -38.42 16.13 8.88
CA THR A 22 -38.49 15.63 10.27
C THR A 22 -38.06 14.15 10.38
N PRO A 23 -37.42 13.73 11.49
CA PRO A 23 -37.15 12.32 11.76
C PRO A 23 -38.41 11.44 11.72
N GLU A 24 -39.56 12.00 12.07
CA GLU A 24 -40.88 11.35 12.00
C GLU A 24 -41.30 11.06 10.56
N GLU A 25 -40.97 11.94 9.60
CA GLU A 25 -41.20 11.71 8.18
C GLU A 25 -40.35 10.55 7.65
N VAL A 26 -39.07 10.48 8.05
CA VAL A 26 -38.18 9.36 7.73
C VAL A 26 -38.69 8.06 8.37
N GLN A 27 -39.14 8.11 9.63
CA GLN A 27 -39.71 6.98 10.34
C GLN A 27 -41.02 6.49 9.68
N ARG A 28 -41.85 7.40 9.15
CA ARG A 28 -43.10 7.07 8.46
C ARG A 28 -42.84 6.42 7.09
N ALA A 29 -41.86 6.93 6.34
CA ALA A 29 -41.45 6.34 5.06
C ALA A 29 -40.82 4.95 5.26
N PHE A 30 -40.04 4.78 6.33
CA PHE A 30 -39.21 3.60 6.56
C PHE A 30 -39.39 3.01 7.97
N PRO A 31 -40.58 2.47 8.30
CA PRO A 31 -40.90 2.07 9.68
C PRO A 31 -40.04 0.90 10.17
N ARG A 32 -39.67 -0.03 9.27
CA ARG A 32 -38.93 -1.27 9.56
C ARG A 32 -37.57 -1.35 8.89
N ALA A 33 -37.02 -0.22 8.43
CA ALA A 33 -35.74 -0.21 7.76
C ALA A 33 -34.59 -0.61 8.68
N GLY A 34 -33.76 -1.55 8.19
CA GLY A 34 -32.49 -1.90 8.81
C GLY A 34 -31.46 -0.78 8.63
N ARG A 35 -30.43 -0.77 9.50
CA ARG A 35 -29.39 0.26 9.49
C ARG A 35 -28.70 0.39 8.13
N ASP A 36 -28.39 -0.73 7.47
CA ASP A 36 -27.64 -0.71 6.21
C ASP A 36 -28.42 -0.05 5.06
N PHE A 37 -29.75 -0.20 5.05
CA PHE A 37 -30.60 0.52 4.11
C PHE A 37 -30.64 2.02 4.41
N LEU A 38 -30.75 2.41 5.68
CA LEU A 38 -30.74 3.82 6.09
C LEU A 38 -29.40 4.51 5.76
N MET A 39 -28.28 3.81 5.96
CA MET A 39 -26.98 4.33 5.54
C MET A 39 -26.90 4.50 4.03
N SER A 40 -27.49 3.58 3.26
CA SER A 40 -27.54 3.70 1.80
C SER A 40 -28.39 4.88 1.32
N ILE A 41 -29.37 5.35 2.10
CA ILE A 41 -30.13 6.59 1.80
C ILE A 41 -29.27 7.83 2.02
N LEU A 42 -28.44 7.85 3.06
CA LEU A 42 -27.48 8.94 3.29
C LEU A 42 -26.49 9.05 2.13
N ASP A 43 -26.01 7.91 1.61
CA ASP A 43 -25.13 7.93 0.43
C ASP A 43 -25.80 8.59 -0.79
N ILE A 44 -27.13 8.46 -0.93
CA ILE A 44 -27.92 9.09 -2.00
C ILE A 44 -28.18 10.58 -1.72
N SER A 45 -28.27 11.00 -0.45
CA SER A 45 -28.54 12.40 -0.09
C SER A 45 -27.44 13.34 -0.58
N HIS A 46 -26.20 12.86 -0.61
CA HIS A 46 -25.05 13.59 -1.12
C HIS A 46 -25.07 13.82 -2.65
N GLU A 47 -25.96 13.16 -3.40
CA GLU A 47 -26.15 13.38 -4.85
C GLU A 47 -27.12 14.54 -5.17
N GLY A 48 -27.55 15.31 -4.17
CA GLY A 48 -28.25 16.59 -4.35
C GLY A 48 -29.69 16.49 -4.85
N LYS A 49 -30.42 15.44 -4.46
CA LYS A 49 -31.84 15.23 -4.84
C LYS A 49 -32.77 15.55 -3.67
N ASP A 50 -33.94 16.10 -3.96
CA ASP A 50 -34.97 16.32 -2.95
C ASP A 50 -35.57 14.99 -2.45
N TRP A 51 -36.16 15.03 -1.26
CA TRP A 51 -36.72 13.86 -0.57
C TRP A 51 -37.78 13.13 -1.39
N ASP A 52 -38.66 13.86 -2.08
CA ASP A 52 -39.75 13.27 -2.87
C ASP A 52 -39.23 12.52 -4.10
N THR A 53 -38.23 13.09 -4.77
CA THR A 53 -37.54 12.43 -5.89
C THR A 53 -36.91 11.11 -5.43
N ILE A 54 -36.26 11.09 -4.27
CA ILE A 54 -35.64 9.87 -3.73
C ILE A 54 -36.69 8.82 -3.36
N LEU A 55 -37.77 9.21 -2.69
CA LEU A 55 -38.86 8.29 -2.37
C LEU A 55 -39.46 7.66 -3.63
N LYS A 56 -39.66 8.46 -4.67
CA LYS A 56 -40.20 7.98 -5.96
C LYS A 56 -39.25 6.99 -6.63
N THR A 57 -37.95 7.29 -6.67
CA THR A 57 -36.97 6.40 -7.30
C THR A 57 -36.75 5.12 -6.48
N LEU A 58 -36.79 5.21 -5.14
CA LEU A 58 -36.77 4.04 -4.26
C LEU A 58 -37.96 3.13 -4.50
N ASP A 59 -39.17 3.67 -4.66
CA ASP A 59 -40.35 2.85 -4.97
C ASP A 59 -40.23 2.17 -6.34
N GLN A 60 -39.73 2.87 -7.36
CA GLN A 60 -39.45 2.28 -8.67
C GLN A 60 -38.41 1.16 -8.59
N ALA A 61 -37.33 1.36 -7.83
CA ALA A 61 -36.35 0.32 -7.57
C ALA A 61 -36.98 -0.90 -6.88
N ARG A 62 -37.84 -0.68 -5.87
CA ARG A 62 -38.56 -1.76 -5.19
C ARG A 62 -39.48 -2.54 -6.15
N GLN A 63 -40.16 -1.86 -7.06
CA GLN A 63 -40.98 -2.51 -8.09
C GLN A 63 -40.12 -3.36 -9.04
N LEU A 64 -38.93 -2.87 -9.42
CA LEU A 64 -37.97 -3.64 -10.21
C LEU A 64 -37.48 -4.88 -9.46
N ARG A 65 -37.23 -4.80 -8.15
CA ARG A 65 -36.88 -5.97 -7.34
C ARG A 65 -37.93 -7.08 -7.45
N TYR A 66 -39.21 -6.74 -7.35
CA TYR A 66 -40.30 -7.71 -7.48
C TYR A 66 -40.45 -8.28 -8.89
N LYS A 67 -40.15 -7.48 -9.91
CA LYS A 67 -40.22 -7.89 -11.31
C LYS A 67 -39.04 -8.78 -11.72
N GLU A 68 -37.82 -8.36 -11.40
CA GLU A 68 -36.57 -9.01 -11.83
C GLU A 68 -36.15 -10.17 -10.93
N LYS A 69 -36.66 -10.23 -9.68
CA LYS A 69 -36.36 -11.27 -8.70
C LYS A 69 -34.85 -11.56 -8.57
N PRO A 70 -34.02 -10.55 -8.27
CA PRO A 70 -32.56 -10.70 -8.23
C PRO A 70 -32.14 -11.76 -7.20
N ALA A 71 -31.17 -12.59 -7.58
CA ALA A 71 -30.70 -13.69 -6.75
C ALA A 71 -30.16 -13.18 -5.41
N ARG A 72 -30.49 -13.90 -4.32
CA ARG A 72 -30.06 -13.61 -2.94
C ARG A 72 -30.56 -12.27 -2.36
N VAL A 73 -31.59 -11.66 -2.96
CA VAL A 73 -32.28 -10.50 -2.39
C VAL A 73 -33.66 -10.92 -1.91
N SER A 74 -34.00 -10.55 -0.66
CA SER A 74 -35.32 -10.82 -0.09
C SER A 74 -36.42 -10.26 -1.00
N GLN A 75 -37.52 -11.00 -1.15
CA GLN A 75 -38.72 -10.56 -1.86
C GLN A 75 -39.80 -10.06 -0.89
N GLY A 76 -39.43 -9.81 0.37
CA GLY A 76 -40.33 -9.26 1.37
C GLY A 76 -40.74 -7.81 1.10
N PRO A 77 -41.78 -7.31 1.81
CA PRO A 77 -42.27 -5.93 1.71
C PRO A 77 -41.29 -4.89 2.27
N ASP A 78 -40.34 -5.33 3.10
CA ASP A 78 -39.37 -4.44 3.73
C ASP A 78 -38.34 -3.91 2.72
N TRP A 79 -37.83 -2.72 3.02
CA TRP A 79 -36.80 -2.04 2.25
C TRP A 79 -35.44 -2.72 2.41
N THR A 80 -34.74 -2.89 1.30
CA THR A 80 -33.45 -3.59 1.27
C THR A 80 -32.35 -2.66 0.76
N PRO A 81 -31.07 -2.88 1.14
CA PRO A 81 -29.95 -2.13 0.56
C PRO A 81 -29.88 -2.21 -0.97
N TRP A 82 -30.45 -3.26 -1.57
CA TRP A 82 -30.57 -3.39 -3.02
C TRP A 82 -31.49 -2.31 -3.62
N ASP A 83 -32.60 -1.98 -2.96
CA ASP A 83 -33.54 -0.95 -3.42
C ASP A 83 -32.86 0.42 -3.46
N ALA A 84 -32.09 0.76 -2.42
CA ALA A 84 -31.30 2.00 -2.37
C ALA A 84 -30.21 2.04 -3.44
N LYS A 85 -29.43 0.96 -3.58
CA LYS A 85 -28.39 0.87 -4.60
C LYS A 85 -28.96 1.01 -6.02
N LYS A 86 -30.07 0.33 -6.32
CA LYS A 86 -30.71 0.40 -7.63
C LYS A 86 -31.32 1.78 -7.87
N ALA A 87 -31.90 2.41 -6.84
CA ALA A 87 -32.42 3.77 -6.94
C ALA A 87 -31.30 4.77 -7.26
N ARG A 88 -30.14 4.64 -6.62
CA ARG A 88 -28.94 5.43 -6.93
C ARG A 88 -28.54 5.30 -8.40
N ASP A 89 -28.50 4.08 -8.95
CA ASP A 89 -28.14 3.86 -10.35
C ASP A 89 -29.17 4.47 -11.34
N MET A 90 -30.43 4.64 -10.90
CA MET A 90 -31.51 5.25 -11.71
C MET A 90 -31.49 6.79 -11.69
N ILE A 91 -30.89 7.41 -10.67
CA ILE A 91 -30.85 8.87 -10.51
C ILE A 91 -30.07 9.58 -11.64
N PRO A 92 -28.88 9.11 -12.07
CA PRO A 92 -28.18 9.66 -13.23
C PRO A 92 -28.94 9.49 -14.55
N GLN A 93 -29.64 8.36 -14.74
CA GLN A 93 -30.37 8.06 -15.99
C GLN A 93 -31.59 8.98 -16.20
N ALA A 94 -32.18 9.49 -15.12
CA ALA A 94 -33.27 10.46 -15.18
C ALA A 94 -32.79 11.88 -15.60
N ILE A 95 -31.49 12.19 -15.48
CA ILE A 95 -30.90 13.48 -15.88
C ILE A 95 -30.72 13.50 -17.40
N THR A 96 -30.20 12.43 -18.00
CA THR A 96 -30.05 12.31 -19.46
C THR A 96 -31.40 12.39 -20.17
N ALA A 97 -32.44 11.76 -19.62
CA ALA A 97 -33.79 11.81 -20.18
C ALA A 97 -34.50 13.18 -20.02
N ARG A 98 -34.13 14.00 -19.01
CA ARG A 98 -34.68 15.36 -18.81
C ARG A 98 -33.98 16.41 -19.70
N SER A 99 -32.67 16.27 -19.91
CA SER A 99 -31.89 17.17 -20.77
C SER A 99 -32.30 17.05 -22.24
N ASP A 100 -32.72 15.87 -22.70
CA ASP A 100 -33.13 15.66 -24.09
C ASP A 100 -34.54 16.20 -24.42
N SER A 101 -35.36 16.54 -23.42
CA SER A 101 -36.73 17.06 -23.64
C SER A 101 -36.86 18.60 -23.62
N THR A 102 -35.79 19.36 -23.33
CA THR A 102 -35.92 20.81 -23.06
C THR A 102 -35.15 21.73 -24.03
N THR A 103 -34.68 21.24 -25.18
CA THR A 103 -34.00 22.10 -26.17
C THR A 103 -34.69 22.10 -27.53
N ILE A 104 -35.92 22.63 -27.57
CA ILE A 104 -36.45 23.32 -28.76
C ILE A 104 -37.21 24.54 -28.27
N SER A 105 -36.58 25.72 -28.30
CA SER A 105 -37.12 26.98 -28.84
C SER A 105 -36.34 28.20 -28.32
N SER A 106 -36.17 29.18 -29.22
CA SER A 106 -35.79 30.59 -28.98
C SER A 106 -34.31 31.00 -29.08
N THR A 107 -33.89 31.20 -30.34
CA THR A 107 -33.28 32.42 -30.91
C THR A 107 -32.79 33.57 -30.00
N ALA A 108 -31.52 33.93 -30.25
CA ALA A 108 -30.93 35.26 -30.51
C ALA A 108 -31.04 36.40 -29.45
N VAL A 109 -29.87 36.94 -29.06
CA VAL A 109 -29.36 38.32 -29.33
C VAL A 109 -28.22 38.68 -28.35
N GLY A 110 -27.05 39.10 -28.90
CA GLY A 110 -26.34 40.32 -28.47
C GLY A 110 -25.31 40.30 -27.32
N THR A 111 -24.02 40.31 -27.71
CA THR A 111 -22.92 41.25 -27.30
C THR A 111 -22.40 41.44 -25.85
N SER A 112 -21.04 41.51 -25.79
CA SER A 112 -20.12 42.01 -24.72
C SER A 112 -19.84 41.04 -23.55
N ALA A 113 -18.66 40.91 -22.96
CA ALA A 113 -17.49 41.79 -22.82
C ALA A 113 -16.20 40.92 -22.67
N ALA A 114 -15.07 41.32 -23.26
CA ALA A 114 -13.91 41.99 -22.64
C ALA A 114 -13.00 41.10 -21.75
N GLN A 115 -11.71 41.12 -22.12
CA GLN A 115 -10.53 40.59 -21.44
C GLN A 115 -10.44 41.02 -19.97
N THR A 116 -9.87 40.17 -19.10
CA THR A 116 -8.85 40.61 -18.11
C THR A 116 -8.00 39.41 -17.64
N GLN A 117 -6.68 39.55 -17.79
CA GLN A 117 -5.61 38.77 -17.14
C GLN A 117 -5.70 38.85 -15.62
N CYS A 118 -5.16 37.87 -14.87
CA CYS A 118 -4.63 37.97 -13.50
C CYS A 118 -4.04 36.57 -13.13
N TYR A 119 -2.94 36.35 -12.43
CA TYR A 119 -1.76 37.10 -12.01
C TYR A 119 -0.70 36.05 -11.63
N SER A 120 0.53 36.23 -12.08
CA SER A 120 1.71 35.63 -11.45
C SER A 120 2.06 36.46 -10.22
N SER A 121 2.18 35.84 -9.04
CA SER A 121 3.02 36.36 -7.95
C SER A 121 3.17 35.33 -6.84
N SER A 122 4.38 34.80 -6.68
CA SER A 122 4.92 34.42 -5.37
C SER A 122 6.41 34.63 -5.43
N THR A 123 6.81 35.75 -4.85
CA THR A 123 8.16 36.28 -4.79
C THR A 123 9.11 35.35 -4.05
N ALA A 124 10.25 35.10 -4.68
CA ALA A 124 11.40 34.45 -4.12
C ALA A 124 11.93 35.17 -2.86
N ILE A 125 12.35 34.38 -1.89
CA ILE A 125 13.43 34.76 -0.97
C ILE A 125 14.60 33.85 -1.32
N SER A 126 15.57 34.40 -2.06
CA SER A 126 16.91 33.81 -2.17
C SER A 126 17.74 34.14 -0.94
N PRO A 127 18.68 33.24 -0.59
CA PRO A 127 20.07 33.67 -0.64
C PRO A 127 20.93 32.72 -1.47
N SER A 128 21.62 33.32 -2.44
CA SER A 128 22.89 32.93 -3.04
C SER A 128 23.06 31.49 -3.58
N GLY A 129 22.83 31.38 -4.89
CA GLY A 129 23.91 31.05 -5.83
C GLY A 129 24.20 29.58 -6.10
N GLU A 130 23.47 29.00 -7.05
CA GLU A 130 24.02 28.16 -8.14
C GLU A 130 22.94 27.96 -9.22
N ASN A 131 23.35 27.97 -10.49
CA ASN A 131 22.49 28.02 -11.67
C ASN A 131 21.51 26.82 -11.76
N VAL A 132 20.20 27.08 -11.62
CA VAL A 132 19.15 26.10 -11.96
C VAL A 132 18.70 26.32 -13.40
N ASN A 133 18.94 25.33 -14.25
CA ASN A 133 18.42 25.26 -15.62
C ASN A 133 16.88 25.29 -15.59
N THR A 134 16.28 26.30 -16.20
CA THR A 134 14.83 26.51 -16.32
C THR A 134 14.23 25.78 -17.54
N SER A 135 14.46 24.48 -17.69
CA SER A 135 13.73 23.66 -18.67
C SER A 135 12.53 22.99 -17.98
N GLU A 136 11.36 23.04 -18.60
CA GLU A 136 10.18 22.26 -18.14
C GLU A 136 10.55 20.78 -17.94
N PRO A 137 9.95 20.09 -16.94
CA PRO A 137 10.26 18.69 -16.69
C PRO A 137 9.95 17.83 -17.91
N ARG A 138 10.95 17.09 -18.39
CA ARG A 138 10.84 16.26 -19.62
C ARG A 138 10.07 14.95 -19.36
N VAL A 139 10.00 14.53 -18.11
CA VAL A 139 9.33 13.29 -17.67
C VAL A 139 8.11 13.64 -16.83
N HIS A 140 7.00 12.95 -17.08
CA HIS A 140 5.78 13.02 -16.28
C HIS A 140 5.51 11.67 -15.61
N ILE A 141 5.22 11.69 -14.30
CA ILE A 141 4.87 10.50 -13.52
C ILE A 141 3.37 10.49 -13.29
N VAL A 142 2.71 9.39 -13.65
CA VAL A 142 1.32 9.10 -13.27
C VAL A 142 1.37 8.06 -12.15
N PHE A 143 1.24 8.49 -10.90
CA PHE A 143 1.22 7.60 -9.75
C PHE A 143 -0.17 6.97 -9.57
N CYS A 144 -0.19 5.66 -9.39
CA CYS A 144 -1.39 4.86 -9.20
C CYS A 144 -1.22 4.01 -7.94
N GLY A 145 -1.90 4.36 -6.85
CA GLY A 145 -2.03 3.39 -5.76
C GLY A 145 -1.94 3.93 -4.35
N VAL A 146 -3.06 4.46 -3.85
CA VAL A 146 -3.33 4.24 -2.43
C VAL A 146 -4.81 3.98 -2.15
N SER A 147 -5.06 3.05 -1.23
CA SER A 147 -6.29 2.26 -1.14
C SER A 147 -7.19 2.59 0.06
N ARG A 148 -6.93 3.60 0.88
CA ARG A 148 -7.81 3.92 2.02
C ARG A 148 -7.79 5.39 2.41
N TYR A 149 -8.61 6.19 1.77
CA TYR A 149 -8.68 7.59 2.17
C TYR A 149 -10.09 8.14 2.12
N ARG A 150 -10.43 8.89 3.17
CA ARG A 150 -11.64 9.71 3.28
C ARG A 150 -11.30 11.13 2.84
N ASP A 151 -12.27 11.80 2.25
CA ASP A 151 -12.20 13.18 1.76
C ASP A 151 -12.00 14.17 2.93
N LEU A 152 -11.00 15.06 2.87
CA LEU A 152 -10.79 16.06 3.93
C LEU A 152 -11.90 17.12 3.94
N ALA A 153 -12.68 17.26 2.86
CA ALA A 153 -13.82 18.19 2.80
C ALA A 153 -14.93 17.88 3.83
N GLU A 154 -14.84 16.73 4.52
CA GLU A 154 -15.76 16.33 5.59
C GLU A 154 -15.28 16.76 7.00
N GLU A 155 -14.09 17.38 7.17
CA GLU A 155 -13.49 17.70 8.47
C GLU A 155 -13.39 19.21 8.76
N ASN A 156 -13.69 19.62 10.00
CA ASN A 156 -13.74 21.03 10.44
C ASN A 156 -12.54 21.40 11.35
N SER A 157 -11.29 21.41 10.83
CA SER A 157 -10.12 21.81 11.65
C SER A 157 -9.08 22.63 10.88
N ASP A 158 -8.62 23.73 11.49
CA ASP A 158 -7.71 24.72 10.89
C ASP A 158 -6.23 24.26 10.78
N PHE A 159 -5.84 23.17 11.46
CA PHE A 159 -4.47 22.65 11.43
C PHE A 159 -4.44 21.11 11.48
N ILE A 160 -3.74 20.51 10.51
CA ILE A 160 -3.69 19.05 10.35
C ILE A 160 -2.25 18.53 10.56
N SER A 161 -2.13 17.55 11.45
CA SER A 161 -0.90 16.80 11.73
C SER A 161 -0.92 15.49 10.96
N ILE A 162 -0.02 15.32 10.00
CA ILE A 162 0.05 14.13 9.15
C ILE A 162 1.11 13.17 9.68
N GLN A 163 0.75 11.98 10.17
CA GLN A 163 1.66 10.86 10.41
C GLN A 163 1.99 10.14 9.10
N ILE A 164 3.17 9.52 9.01
CA ILE A 164 3.46 8.61 7.90
C ILE A 164 2.92 7.24 8.30
N ASP A 165 2.04 6.65 7.50
CA ASP A 165 1.53 5.29 7.74
C ASP A 165 2.66 4.29 7.48
N PRO A 166 3.21 3.60 8.50
CA PRO A 166 4.01 2.42 8.23
C PRO A 166 3.00 1.34 7.83
N ALA A 167 3.07 0.77 6.62
CA ALA A 167 2.04 -0.14 6.09
C ALA A 167 1.75 -1.42 6.94
N TYR A 168 2.33 -1.53 8.14
CA TYR A 168 1.97 -2.44 9.20
C TYR A 168 1.00 -1.81 10.22
N SER A 169 -0.23 -2.33 10.27
CA SER A 169 -1.36 -1.87 11.12
C SER A 169 -1.15 -1.88 12.64
N SER A 170 0.05 -2.18 13.14
CA SER A 170 0.37 -2.24 14.57
C SER A 170 1.26 -1.11 15.08
N TYR A 171 1.59 -0.12 14.24
CA TYR A 171 2.42 1.01 14.64
C TYR A 171 1.73 2.33 14.28
N ASN A 172 1.61 3.20 15.27
CA ASN A 172 1.23 4.59 15.06
C ASN A 172 2.49 5.34 14.60
N GLY A 173 2.40 6.00 13.45
CA GLY A 173 3.41 6.97 13.01
C GLY A 173 3.38 8.25 13.85
N LYS A 174 4.29 9.20 13.61
CA LYS A 174 4.43 10.54 14.18
C LYS A 174 5.12 11.44 13.15
N LEU A 175 4.27 12.27 12.51
CA LEU A 175 4.47 13.63 12.01
C LEU A 175 5.49 13.90 10.88
N LEU A 176 4.97 14.05 9.65
CA LEU A 176 5.32 15.21 8.81
C LEU A 176 4.85 16.50 9.52
N GLN A 177 5.67 17.55 9.51
CA GLN A 177 5.36 18.82 10.16
C GLN A 177 4.05 19.45 9.63
N ARG A 178 3.47 20.34 10.46
CA ARG A 178 2.18 21.03 10.25
C ARG A 178 2.06 21.61 8.85
N PHE A 179 1.14 21.06 8.05
CA PHE A 179 0.67 21.71 6.84
C PHE A 179 -0.58 22.54 7.16
N THR A 180 -0.74 23.68 6.48
CA THR A 180 -2.00 24.42 6.54
C THR A 180 -3.11 23.57 5.90
N LEU A 181 -4.34 23.66 6.41
CA LEU A 181 -5.51 23.05 5.77
C LEU A 181 -5.58 23.45 4.29
N GLU A 182 -5.24 24.69 3.98
CA GLU A 182 -5.19 25.25 2.63
C GLU A 182 -4.19 24.52 1.72
N TYR A 183 -2.99 24.17 2.22
CA TYR A 183 -2.00 23.39 1.46
C TYR A 183 -2.46 21.94 1.23
N LEU A 184 -3.14 21.34 2.21
CA LEU A 184 -3.65 19.96 2.07
C LEU A 184 -4.89 19.88 1.17
N CYS A 185 -5.77 20.88 1.24
CA CYS A 185 -6.89 21.03 0.30
C CYS A 185 -6.38 21.27 -1.12
N GLU A 186 -5.32 22.05 -1.30
CA GLU A 186 -4.69 22.26 -2.60
C GLU A 186 -4.02 20.98 -3.14
N LEU A 187 -3.38 20.21 -2.26
CA LEU A 187 -2.88 18.87 -2.59
C LEU A 187 -4.04 17.95 -2.99
N GLU A 188 -5.13 17.83 -2.22
CA GLU A 188 -6.29 17.01 -2.62
C GLU A 188 -6.98 17.49 -3.90
N ARG A 189 -7.01 18.81 -4.14
CA ARG A 189 -7.54 19.40 -5.37
C ARG A 189 -6.68 19.05 -6.59
N THR A 190 -5.36 18.97 -6.40
CA THR A 190 -4.37 18.71 -7.46
C THR A 190 -4.14 17.22 -7.68
N LEU A 191 -4.28 16.41 -6.63
CA LEU A 191 -3.79 15.04 -6.55
C LEU A 191 -4.92 14.01 -6.29
N GLY A 192 -6.17 14.46 -6.20
CA GLY A 192 -7.35 13.62 -5.97
C GLY A 192 -7.75 13.49 -4.50
N ARG A 193 -9.06 13.33 -4.26
CA ARG A 193 -9.65 13.21 -2.92
C ARG A 193 -9.12 12.00 -2.17
N GLY A 194 -8.75 12.23 -0.91
CA GLY A 194 -8.24 11.21 -0.03
C GLY A 194 -6.77 10.90 -0.33
N LEU A 195 -5.86 11.80 0.04
CA LEU A 195 -4.43 11.48 0.16
C LEU A 195 -3.95 11.51 1.61
N VAL A 196 -4.85 11.92 2.50
CA VAL A 196 -4.62 12.13 3.90
C VAL A 196 -5.74 11.44 4.67
N ALA A 197 -5.45 10.37 5.41
CA ALA A 197 -6.47 9.61 6.13
C ALA A 197 -6.79 10.25 7.49
N SER A 198 -8.02 10.70 7.75
CA SER A 198 -8.51 10.92 9.13
C SER A 198 -8.71 9.56 9.80
N VAL A 199 -7.79 9.18 10.68
CA VAL A 199 -7.91 8.04 11.57
C VAL A 199 -8.59 8.52 12.84
N ALA A 200 -9.84 8.13 13.03
CA ALA A 200 -10.45 8.16 14.35
C ALA A 200 -9.62 7.25 15.26
N SER A 201 -9.23 7.73 16.44
CA SER A 201 -8.41 7.04 17.46
C SER A 201 -8.91 5.66 17.91
N ASP A 202 -10.00 5.16 17.34
CA ASP A 202 -10.66 3.90 17.73
C ASP A 202 -10.23 2.70 16.86
N ALA A 203 -9.32 2.91 15.90
CA ALA A 203 -8.74 1.82 15.11
C ALA A 203 -7.43 1.32 15.74
N SER A 204 -7.57 0.57 16.84
CA SER A 204 -6.64 -0.46 17.35
C SER A 204 -5.66 -0.17 18.50
N SER A 205 -5.77 0.93 19.24
CA SER A 205 -5.32 0.92 20.64
C SER A 205 -6.46 0.47 21.56
N GLN A 206 -6.52 -0.82 21.87
CA GLN A 206 -7.11 -1.25 23.14
C GLN A 206 -6.18 -0.78 24.28
N GLU A 207 -6.14 0.53 24.51
CA GLU A 207 -5.79 1.11 25.79
C GLU A 207 -7.14 1.44 26.46
N GLU A 208 -7.74 0.44 27.09
CA GLU A 208 -8.59 0.73 28.24
C GLU A 208 -7.63 1.12 29.36
N ASP A 209 -7.30 2.40 29.48
CA ASP A 209 -7.08 3.01 30.78
C ASP A 209 -7.17 4.55 30.73
N ILE A 210 -8.18 5.04 31.45
CA ILE A 210 -8.42 6.42 31.91
C ILE A 210 -8.61 7.48 30.80
N ALA A 211 -9.75 7.41 30.10
CA ALA A 211 -10.25 8.57 29.34
C ALA A 211 -10.82 9.63 30.31
N ASP A 212 -10.15 10.77 30.39
CA ASP A 212 -10.71 12.02 30.89
C ASP A 212 -11.96 12.36 30.04
N PRO A 213 -13.16 12.56 30.63
CA PRO A 213 -14.37 12.87 29.88
C PRO A 213 -14.32 14.19 29.08
N ASN A 214 -13.24 14.97 29.18
CA ASN A 214 -12.97 16.15 28.37
C ASN A 214 -11.97 15.96 27.22
N SER A 215 -11.43 14.77 26.97
CA SER A 215 -10.50 14.59 25.83
C SER A 215 -11.28 14.63 24.51
N GLN A 216 -11.20 15.76 23.80
CA GLN A 216 -11.61 15.87 22.40
C GLN A 216 -10.90 14.77 21.59
N HIS A 217 -11.66 14.00 20.80
CA HIS A 217 -11.11 13.00 19.91
C HIS A 217 -10.05 13.64 18.99
N HIS A 218 -8.78 13.31 19.18
CA HIS A 218 -7.73 13.77 18.29
C HIS A 218 -7.77 12.95 17.01
N HIS A 219 -8.32 13.52 15.95
CA HIS A 219 -8.20 12.99 14.59
C HIS A 219 -6.71 13.01 14.18
N GLN A 220 -6.15 11.85 13.83
CA GLN A 220 -4.80 11.74 13.29
C GLN A 220 -4.88 11.61 11.77
N PHE A 221 -4.15 12.44 11.06
CA PHE A 221 -4.11 12.42 9.61
C PHE A 221 -2.92 11.59 9.16
N MET A 222 -2.99 10.79 8.07
CA MET A 222 -1.82 10.01 7.61
C MET A 222 -1.59 10.04 6.10
N VAL A 223 -0.32 10.14 5.67
CA VAL A 223 0.12 10.04 4.26
C VAL A 223 0.97 8.78 4.08
N HIS A 224 0.76 8.06 2.98
CA HIS A 224 1.52 6.85 2.68
C HIS A 224 2.97 7.16 2.31
N GLN A 225 3.93 6.39 2.82
CA GLN A 225 5.37 6.63 2.63
C GLN A 225 5.78 6.84 1.15
N THR A 226 5.19 6.07 0.23
CA THR A 226 5.50 6.15 -1.20
C THR A 226 5.01 7.45 -1.83
N VAL A 227 3.92 8.05 -1.32
CA VAL A 227 3.46 9.37 -1.77
C VAL A 227 4.46 10.45 -1.39
N VAL A 228 5.03 10.38 -0.18
CA VAL A 228 6.07 11.32 0.27
C VAL A 228 7.30 11.23 -0.63
N ALA A 229 7.70 10.03 -1.03
CA ALA A 229 8.80 9.83 -1.98
C ALA A 229 8.47 10.42 -3.37
N MET A 230 7.23 10.31 -3.86
CA MET A 230 6.84 10.92 -5.14
C MET A 230 6.84 12.45 -5.08
N ILE A 231 6.36 13.05 -4.00
CA ILE A 231 6.45 14.50 -3.79
C ILE A 231 7.92 14.94 -3.76
N ALA A 232 8.80 14.16 -3.12
CA ALA A 232 10.24 14.43 -3.15
C ALA A 232 10.84 14.30 -4.56
N ALA A 233 10.37 13.34 -5.36
CA ALA A 233 10.76 13.19 -6.75
C ALA A 233 10.39 14.43 -7.58
N GLU A 234 9.16 14.93 -7.46
CA GLU A 234 8.69 16.16 -8.13
C GLU A 234 9.51 17.39 -7.72
N ASN A 235 9.82 17.51 -6.42
CA ASN A 235 10.62 18.63 -5.88
C ASN A 235 12.05 18.70 -6.44
N THR A 236 12.54 17.66 -7.13
CA THR A 236 13.81 17.75 -7.86
C THR A 236 13.75 18.65 -9.09
N GLY A 237 12.55 18.95 -9.60
CA GLY A 237 12.33 19.63 -10.87
C GLY A 237 12.67 18.78 -12.11
N LEU A 238 13.13 17.53 -11.94
CA LEU A 238 13.43 16.62 -13.06
C LEU A 238 12.16 16.02 -13.68
N VAL A 239 11.10 15.91 -12.88
CA VAL A 239 9.86 15.22 -13.22
C VAL A 239 8.67 16.09 -12.81
N SER A 240 7.56 15.94 -13.50
CA SER A 240 6.24 16.40 -13.05
C SER A 240 5.44 15.20 -12.53
N LEU A 241 4.45 15.45 -11.66
CA LEU A 241 3.72 14.39 -10.99
C LEU A 241 2.21 14.60 -11.08
N GLU A 242 1.51 13.51 -11.36
CA GLU A 242 0.07 13.37 -11.18
C GLU A 242 -0.16 12.18 -10.22
N LEU A 243 -1.00 12.35 -9.20
CA LEU A 243 -1.33 11.28 -8.26
C LEU A 243 -2.78 10.84 -8.45
N HIS A 244 -3.00 9.53 -8.43
CA HIS A 244 -4.32 8.93 -8.51
C HIS A 244 -4.58 7.86 -7.45
N GLY A 245 -5.77 7.94 -6.88
CA GLY A 245 -6.30 6.93 -5.96
C GLY A 245 -6.86 5.69 -6.67
N MET A 246 -7.15 4.64 -5.91
CA MET A 246 -7.60 3.34 -6.44
C MET A 246 -8.92 3.40 -7.23
N LYS A 247 -9.82 4.32 -6.88
CA LYS A 247 -11.08 4.48 -7.61
C LYS A 247 -10.83 4.93 -9.04
N TRP A 248 -10.00 5.96 -9.21
CA TRP A 248 -9.64 6.46 -10.55
C TRP A 248 -8.99 5.36 -11.37
N VAL A 249 -8.04 4.61 -10.81
CA VAL A 249 -7.42 3.46 -11.49
C VAL A 249 -8.48 2.46 -11.93
N SER A 250 -9.39 2.08 -11.03
CA SER A 250 -10.44 1.11 -11.33
C SER A 250 -11.36 1.61 -12.44
N ASP A 251 -11.76 2.88 -12.40
CA ASP A 251 -12.60 3.50 -13.42
C ASP A 251 -11.87 3.56 -14.77
N MET A 252 -10.57 3.87 -14.79
CA MET A 252 -9.73 3.89 -15.99
C MET A 252 -9.56 2.51 -16.60
N VAL A 253 -9.32 1.47 -15.79
CA VAL A 253 -9.27 0.07 -16.26
C VAL A 253 -10.63 -0.34 -16.83
N MET A 254 -11.72 -0.08 -16.11
CA MET A 254 -13.06 -0.51 -16.53
C MET A 254 -13.54 0.17 -17.82
N ASN A 255 -13.08 1.40 -18.07
CA ASN A 255 -13.47 2.19 -19.24
C ASN A 255 -12.41 2.17 -20.36
N HIS A 256 -11.32 1.42 -20.22
CA HIS A 256 -10.18 1.45 -21.15
C HIS A 256 -9.61 2.87 -21.38
N GLY A 257 -9.59 3.69 -20.34
CA GLY A 257 -9.27 5.13 -20.43
C GLY A 257 -7.77 5.46 -20.47
N PHE A 258 -6.90 4.54 -20.04
CA PHE A 258 -5.46 4.84 -19.85
C PHE A 258 -4.77 5.35 -21.11
N ALA A 259 -5.01 4.72 -22.26
CA ALA A 259 -4.38 5.13 -23.51
C ALA A 259 -4.74 6.58 -23.89
N SER A 260 -6.01 6.96 -23.74
CA SER A 260 -6.47 8.31 -24.01
C SER A 260 -5.85 9.33 -23.07
N HIS A 261 -5.85 9.05 -21.76
CA HIS A 261 -5.23 9.95 -20.76
C HIS A 261 -3.75 10.18 -21.05
N ILE A 262 -3.01 9.11 -21.36
CA ILE A 262 -1.58 9.20 -21.66
C ILE A 262 -1.31 9.98 -22.94
N ALA A 263 -2.18 9.87 -23.96
CA ALA A 263 -2.05 10.62 -25.19
C ALA A 263 -2.19 12.14 -24.99
N ASP A 264 -2.92 12.56 -23.98
CA ASP A 264 -3.14 13.97 -23.64
C ASP A 264 -2.01 14.56 -22.78
N VAL A 265 -1.12 13.74 -22.22
CA VAL A 265 0.02 14.20 -21.42
C VAL A 265 1.11 14.78 -22.33
N ALA A 266 1.31 16.09 -22.25
CA ALA A 266 2.38 16.81 -22.95
C ALA A 266 3.74 16.63 -22.25
N ALA A 267 4.31 15.43 -22.33
CA ALA A 267 5.66 15.13 -21.81
C ALA A 267 6.47 14.30 -22.81
N GLU A 268 7.79 14.46 -22.80
CA GLU A 268 8.66 13.64 -23.65
C GLU A 268 8.66 12.18 -23.23
N LYS A 269 8.42 11.91 -21.94
CA LYS A 269 8.28 10.58 -21.36
C LYS A 269 7.20 10.56 -20.30
N VAL A 270 6.39 9.51 -20.31
CA VAL A 270 5.37 9.24 -19.28
C VAL A 270 5.73 7.95 -18.55
N VAL A 271 5.78 8.00 -17.23
CA VAL A 271 6.03 6.84 -16.35
C VAL A 271 4.77 6.60 -15.53
N VAL A 272 4.06 5.52 -15.79
CA VAL A 272 3.00 5.07 -14.89
C VAL A 272 3.66 4.32 -13.74
N PHE A 273 3.58 4.88 -12.54
CA PHE A 273 4.14 4.28 -11.34
C PHE A 273 3.04 3.63 -10.49
N ALA A 274 3.00 2.30 -10.46
CA ALA A 274 1.92 1.50 -9.89
C ALA A 274 2.43 0.48 -8.84
N PRO A 275 2.86 0.95 -7.66
CA PRO A 275 3.35 0.07 -6.60
C PRO A 275 2.18 -0.58 -5.84
N TRP A 276 1.63 -1.67 -6.39
CA TRP A 276 0.51 -2.38 -5.75
C TRP A 276 0.94 -3.06 -4.45
N ASP A 277 0.20 -2.83 -3.38
CA ASP A 277 0.21 -3.69 -2.20
C ASP A 277 -0.83 -4.81 -2.38
N SER A 278 -0.38 -6.06 -2.22
CA SER A 278 -1.12 -7.30 -2.59
C SER A 278 -2.46 -7.47 -1.90
N ASP A 279 -2.70 -6.75 -0.80
CA ASP A 279 -3.85 -6.98 0.07
C ASP A 279 -5.10 -6.17 -0.33
N TYR A 280 -5.01 -5.27 -1.32
CA TYR A 280 -6.04 -4.23 -1.50
C TYR A 280 -6.67 -4.10 -2.89
N ILE A 281 -6.10 -4.74 -3.90
CA ILE A 281 -6.67 -4.76 -5.25
C ILE A 281 -7.05 -6.19 -5.63
N SER A 282 -8.21 -6.38 -6.27
CA SER A 282 -8.56 -7.71 -6.75
C SER A 282 -7.61 -8.13 -7.86
N ASP A 283 -7.14 -9.38 -7.86
CA ASP A 283 -6.27 -9.95 -8.91
C ASP A 283 -6.74 -9.56 -10.32
N LYS A 284 -8.06 -9.54 -10.55
CA LYS A 284 -8.65 -9.19 -11.85
C LYS A 284 -8.30 -7.76 -12.29
N ILE A 285 -8.44 -6.76 -11.41
CA ILE A 285 -8.16 -5.36 -11.75
C ILE A 285 -6.67 -5.18 -12.01
N THR A 286 -5.80 -5.81 -11.21
CA THR A 286 -4.34 -5.75 -11.42
C THR A 286 -3.95 -6.36 -12.77
N GLU A 287 -4.49 -7.54 -13.09
CA GLU A 287 -4.22 -8.20 -14.39
C GLU A 287 -4.75 -7.38 -15.57
N ASP A 288 -5.99 -6.87 -15.48
CA ASP A 288 -6.58 -6.04 -16.53
C ASP A 288 -5.79 -4.73 -16.72
N PHE A 289 -5.32 -4.12 -15.62
CA PHE A 289 -4.45 -2.95 -15.66
C PHE A 289 -3.16 -3.24 -16.41
N TYR A 290 -2.43 -4.29 -16.03
CA TYR A 290 -1.15 -4.62 -16.68
C TYR A 290 -1.34 -4.98 -18.16
N MET A 291 -2.40 -5.71 -18.50
CA MET A 291 -2.72 -6.03 -19.90
C MET A 291 -2.98 -4.76 -20.73
N GLN A 292 -3.76 -3.81 -20.21
CA GLN A 292 -4.02 -2.55 -20.91
C GLN A 292 -2.76 -1.68 -21.03
N MET A 293 -1.91 -1.68 -20.02
CA MET A 293 -0.65 -0.94 -20.04
C MET A 293 0.38 -1.57 -21.00
N GLU A 294 0.44 -2.90 -21.09
CA GLU A 294 1.24 -3.62 -22.09
C GLU A 294 0.79 -3.26 -23.52
N GLU A 295 -0.53 -3.18 -23.75
CA GLU A 295 -1.07 -2.72 -25.03
C GLU A 295 -0.68 -1.25 -25.30
N ALA A 296 -0.90 -0.35 -24.33
CA ALA A 296 -0.58 1.06 -24.49
C ALA A 296 0.92 1.30 -24.74
N THR A 297 1.81 0.63 -24.02
CA THR A 297 3.27 0.75 -24.21
C THR A 297 3.74 0.21 -25.57
N ALA A 298 2.98 -0.70 -26.20
CA ALA A 298 3.28 -1.16 -27.56
C ALA A 298 3.03 -0.06 -28.62
N PHE A 299 2.08 0.85 -28.37
CA PHE A 299 1.74 1.93 -29.29
C PHE A 299 2.38 3.29 -28.93
N HIS A 300 2.72 3.51 -27.65
CA HIS A 300 3.29 4.75 -27.14
C HIS A 300 4.72 4.53 -26.65
N ARG A 301 5.72 4.84 -27.51
CA ARG A 301 7.15 4.62 -27.19
C ARG A 301 7.69 5.47 -26.04
N ASN A 302 7.02 6.59 -25.74
CA ASN A 302 7.35 7.47 -24.63
C ASN A 302 6.74 7.01 -23.29
N LEU A 303 5.89 5.98 -23.31
CA LEU A 303 5.26 5.42 -22.12
C LEU A 303 6.08 4.28 -21.53
N SER A 304 6.22 4.26 -20.21
CA SER A 304 6.80 3.15 -19.46
C SER A 304 6.01 2.87 -18.19
N LEU A 305 6.10 1.63 -17.71
CA LEU A 305 5.42 1.16 -16.52
C LEU A 305 6.44 0.73 -15.48
N SER A 306 6.27 1.16 -14.23
CA SER A 306 7.14 0.81 -13.11
C SER A 306 6.30 0.56 -11.85
N PRO A 307 6.54 -0.52 -11.08
CA PRO A 307 7.24 -1.72 -11.52
C PRO A 307 6.53 -2.38 -12.72
N SER A 308 7.27 -3.17 -13.50
CA SER A 308 6.70 -4.02 -14.55
C SER A 308 5.76 -5.08 -13.95
N ARG A 309 4.94 -5.71 -14.79
CA ARG A 309 4.08 -6.83 -14.36
C ARG A 309 4.88 -7.95 -13.72
N ASP A 310 6.00 -8.32 -14.35
CA ASP A 310 6.87 -9.40 -13.87
C ASP A 310 7.55 -9.04 -12.54
N GLU A 311 7.98 -7.78 -12.38
CA GLU A 311 8.54 -7.30 -11.11
C GLU A 311 7.48 -7.26 -10.00
N ASN A 312 6.27 -6.80 -10.28
CA ASN A 312 5.18 -6.82 -9.30
C ASN A 312 4.79 -8.25 -8.89
N TYR A 313 4.74 -9.16 -9.86
CA TYR A 313 4.53 -10.58 -9.59
C TYR A 313 5.66 -11.16 -8.73
N ALA A 314 6.92 -10.82 -9.03
CA ALA A 314 8.08 -11.27 -8.27
C ALA A 314 8.09 -10.75 -6.82
N GLU A 315 7.77 -9.48 -6.61
CA GLU A 315 7.63 -8.89 -5.27
C GLU A 315 6.55 -9.60 -4.45
N GLY A 316 5.39 -9.90 -5.06
CA GLY A 316 4.34 -10.67 -4.40
C GLY A 316 4.71 -12.14 -4.17
N HIS A 317 5.52 -12.73 -5.05
CA HIS A 317 5.85 -14.14 -5.08
C HIS A 317 7.28 -14.42 -4.60
N LYS A 318 7.44 -14.66 -3.28
CA LYS A 318 8.75 -14.86 -2.61
C LYS A 318 9.72 -15.84 -3.28
N LEU A 319 9.27 -16.85 -4.03
CA LEU A 319 10.20 -17.83 -4.61
C LEU A 319 11.13 -17.26 -5.68
N LEU A 320 10.72 -16.23 -6.43
CA LEU A 320 11.60 -15.66 -7.46
C LEU A 320 12.79 -14.98 -6.78
N ASP A 321 12.52 -14.20 -5.74
CA ASP A 321 13.53 -13.58 -4.90
C ASP A 321 14.42 -14.62 -4.19
N ILE A 322 13.83 -15.64 -3.57
CA ILE A 322 14.59 -16.70 -2.90
C ILE A 322 15.47 -17.49 -3.89
N ALA A 323 14.96 -17.78 -5.09
CA ALA A 323 15.74 -18.45 -6.13
C ALA A 323 16.92 -17.59 -6.60
N ALA A 324 16.75 -16.27 -6.69
CA ALA A 324 17.82 -15.33 -6.99
C ALA A 324 18.93 -15.38 -5.94
N LEU A 325 18.54 -15.25 -4.66
CA LEU A 325 19.46 -15.28 -3.54
C LEU A 325 20.23 -16.60 -3.51
N ASP A 326 19.53 -17.71 -3.71
CA ASP A 326 20.13 -19.03 -3.74
C ASP A 326 21.05 -19.26 -4.95
N TRP A 327 20.80 -18.59 -6.07
CA TRP A 327 21.66 -18.63 -7.26
C TRP A 327 22.93 -17.80 -7.04
N ILE A 328 22.78 -16.54 -6.59
CA ILE A 328 23.91 -15.63 -6.34
C ILE A 328 24.84 -16.25 -5.30
N ALA A 329 24.30 -16.78 -4.21
CA ALA A 329 25.08 -17.42 -3.17
C ALA A 329 25.93 -18.60 -3.68
N ARG A 330 25.44 -19.35 -4.68
CA ARG A 330 26.16 -20.49 -5.28
C ARG A 330 27.05 -20.09 -6.46
N HIS A 331 27.00 -18.83 -6.89
CA HIS A 331 27.80 -18.35 -7.99
C HIS A 331 29.29 -18.36 -7.64
N ARG A 332 30.15 -18.78 -8.57
CA ARG A 332 31.60 -18.92 -8.31
C ARG A 332 32.29 -17.62 -7.94
N GLY A 333 31.76 -16.48 -8.41
CA GLY A 333 32.27 -15.15 -8.08
C GLY A 333 31.86 -14.62 -6.70
N THR A 334 30.99 -15.33 -5.98
CA THR A 334 30.50 -14.87 -4.68
C THR A 334 31.53 -15.16 -3.58
N PRO A 335 31.94 -14.15 -2.78
CA PRO A 335 32.87 -14.36 -1.68
C PRO A 335 32.34 -15.43 -0.70
N PRO A 336 33.18 -16.36 -0.19
CA PRO A 336 32.73 -17.42 0.71
C PRO A 336 32.02 -16.93 1.98
N LYS A 337 32.41 -15.76 2.49
CA LYS A 337 31.76 -15.15 3.65
C LYS A 337 30.36 -14.57 3.36
N PHE A 338 30.01 -14.41 2.08
CA PHE A 338 28.73 -13.88 1.62
C PHE A 338 27.85 -14.95 0.96
N SER A 339 28.32 -16.21 0.90
CA SER A 339 27.64 -17.30 0.20
C SER A 339 26.69 -18.15 1.06
N PHE A 340 26.56 -17.86 2.36
CA PHE A 340 25.66 -18.64 3.22
C PHE A 340 24.19 -18.37 2.88
N ARG A 341 23.41 -19.45 2.75
CA ARG A 341 21.97 -19.44 2.57
C ARG A 341 21.37 -20.62 3.34
N PRO A 342 20.23 -20.44 4.04
CA PRO A 342 19.47 -21.56 4.56
C PRO A 342 19.11 -22.50 3.42
N GLN A 343 19.19 -23.82 3.64
CA GLN A 343 18.79 -24.78 2.61
C GLN A 343 17.30 -24.58 2.25
N THR A 344 16.99 -24.45 0.97
CA THR A 344 15.62 -24.21 0.47
C THR A 344 15.11 -25.41 -0.32
N CYS A 345 13.86 -25.80 -0.06
CA CYS A 345 13.02 -26.55 -0.97
C CYS A 345 11.87 -25.66 -1.42
N TYR A 346 11.77 -25.42 -2.74
CA TYR A 346 10.76 -24.54 -3.34
C TYR A 346 9.32 -25.07 -3.24
N GLY A 347 9.11 -26.23 -2.61
CA GLY A 347 7.79 -26.78 -2.31
C GLY A 347 7.09 -27.45 -3.49
N TYR A 348 7.77 -27.64 -4.62
CA TYR A 348 7.31 -28.41 -5.77
C TYR A 348 8.38 -29.40 -6.27
N GLY A 349 7.97 -30.39 -7.07
CA GLY A 349 8.90 -31.37 -7.64
C GLY A 349 9.50 -32.35 -6.62
N LYS A 350 10.75 -32.77 -6.82
CA LYS A 350 11.49 -33.58 -5.83
C LYS A 350 11.97 -32.67 -4.68
N CYS A 351 11.63 -33.01 -3.45
CA CYS A 351 12.04 -32.28 -2.27
C CYS A 351 13.56 -32.34 -2.10
N THR A 352 14.22 -31.18 -2.15
CA THR A 352 15.66 -31.02 -1.94
C THR A 352 16.07 -31.15 -0.48
N MET A 353 15.10 -31.15 0.44
CA MET A 353 15.27 -31.30 1.88
C MET A 353 14.55 -32.55 2.40
N ALA A 354 14.42 -33.59 1.57
CA ALA A 354 13.72 -34.83 1.95
C ALA A 354 14.37 -35.50 3.16
N ASP A 355 15.71 -35.50 3.19
CA ASP A 355 16.53 -36.14 4.22
C ASP A 355 16.85 -35.21 5.40
N TRP A 356 16.34 -33.98 5.40
CA TRP A 356 16.58 -33.00 6.47
C TRP A 356 15.97 -33.47 7.79
N SER A 357 16.78 -33.68 8.83
CA SER A 357 16.31 -33.96 10.19
C SER A 357 16.47 -32.71 11.07
N GLY A 358 15.37 -32.15 11.57
CA GLY A 358 15.39 -31.00 12.48
C GLY A 358 14.18 -30.08 12.33
N THR A 359 14.31 -28.86 12.82
CA THR A 359 13.29 -27.81 12.65
C THR A 359 13.32 -27.29 11.21
N MET A 360 12.15 -27.03 10.65
CA MET A 360 11.99 -26.34 9.36
C MET A 360 11.09 -25.12 9.52
N VAL A 361 11.21 -24.22 8.56
CA VAL A 361 10.27 -23.11 8.39
C VAL A 361 9.47 -23.35 7.12
N VAL A 362 8.14 -23.33 7.20
CA VAL A 362 7.23 -23.38 6.06
C VAL A 362 6.62 -21.99 5.88
N LYS A 363 6.76 -21.43 4.68
CA LYS A 363 6.31 -20.07 4.34
C LYS A 363 5.35 -20.13 3.15
N ARG A 364 4.30 -19.33 3.19
CA ARG A 364 3.46 -19.06 2.01
C ARG A 364 4.24 -18.16 1.04
N THR A 365 4.06 -18.38 -0.26
CA THR A 365 4.73 -17.60 -1.31
C THR A 365 4.17 -16.18 -1.44
N PHE A 366 2.84 -16.02 -1.41
CA PHE A 366 2.14 -14.75 -1.38
C PHE A 366 1.60 -14.49 0.03
N SER A 367 2.36 -13.78 0.85
CA SER A 367 1.92 -13.31 2.16
C SER A 367 2.86 -12.25 2.71
N SER A 368 2.29 -11.29 3.41
CA SER A 368 3.01 -10.30 4.19
C SER A 368 2.89 -10.60 5.69
N GLY A 369 3.97 -10.35 6.42
CA GLY A 369 3.90 -10.19 7.87
C GLY A 369 3.66 -11.44 8.73
N ALA A 370 4.63 -12.38 8.74
CA ALA A 370 4.81 -13.53 9.67
C ALA A 370 3.63 -14.48 9.96
N LYS A 371 2.40 -14.14 9.60
CA LYS A 371 1.15 -14.84 9.93
C LYS A 371 1.07 -16.22 9.29
N ASP A 372 1.63 -16.35 8.09
CA ASP A 372 1.67 -17.58 7.30
C ASP A 372 3.05 -18.26 7.36
N VAL A 373 3.81 -17.99 8.43
CA VAL A 373 5.09 -18.65 8.71
C VAL A 373 4.88 -19.68 9.82
N HIS A 374 5.17 -20.94 9.51
CA HIS A 374 5.07 -22.04 10.46
C HIS A 374 6.47 -22.61 10.74
N ILE A 375 6.83 -22.72 12.01
CA ILE A 375 8.14 -23.21 12.46
C ILE A 375 7.90 -24.42 13.35
N ASP A 376 8.40 -25.58 12.95
CA ASP A 376 8.27 -26.80 13.74
C ASP A 376 9.21 -27.91 13.26
N SER A 377 9.26 -29.02 14.00
CA SER A 377 9.96 -30.23 13.60
C SER A 377 9.44 -30.75 12.26
N CYS A 378 10.39 -31.13 11.39
CA CYS A 378 10.12 -31.74 10.10
C CYS A 378 9.43 -33.11 10.18
N GLU A 379 9.36 -33.71 11.36
CA GLU A 379 8.69 -34.99 11.58
C GLU A 379 7.17 -34.83 11.75
N LYS A 380 6.69 -33.62 12.04
CA LYS A 380 5.26 -33.37 12.24
C LYS A 380 4.50 -33.39 10.91
N PRO A 381 3.47 -34.25 10.76
CA PRO A 381 2.66 -34.32 9.55
C PRO A 381 2.03 -32.99 9.10
N SER A 382 1.70 -32.11 10.03
CA SER A 382 1.10 -30.79 9.76
C SER A 382 1.98 -29.89 8.91
N MET A 383 3.30 -29.96 9.05
CA MET A 383 4.26 -29.15 8.29
C MET A 383 4.23 -29.49 6.79
N TRP A 384 3.88 -30.72 6.45
CA TRP A 384 3.84 -31.22 5.08
C TRP A 384 2.49 -31.04 4.39
N LYS A 385 1.45 -30.69 5.15
CA LYS A 385 0.08 -30.65 4.64
C LYS A 385 -0.05 -29.74 3.41
N ASN A 386 0.66 -28.61 3.41
CA ASN A 386 0.54 -27.59 2.37
C ASN A 386 1.66 -27.62 1.32
N LEU A 387 2.64 -28.53 1.46
CA LEU A 387 3.77 -28.66 0.53
C LEU A 387 3.42 -29.62 -0.61
N ALA A 388 3.75 -29.25 -1.85
CA ALA A 388 3.50 -30.07 -3.04
C ALA A 388 4.72 -30.91 -3.48
N CYS A 389 5.90 -30.71 -2.85
CA CYS A 389 7.11 -31.47 -3.15
C CYS A 389 6.99 -32.94 -2.73
N THR A 390 7.80 -33.80 -3.35
CA THR A 390 7.76 -35.26 -3.24
C THR A 390 9.04 -35.80 -2.62
N GLY A 391 9.00 -36.95 -1.93
CA GLY A 391 10.21 -37.64 -1.43
C GLY A 391 10.23 -37.92 0.07
N ARG A 392 9.44 -37.21 0.89
CA ARG A 392 9.31 -37.52 2.32
C ARG A 392 7.98 -38.21 2.61
N ASN A 393 8.04 -39.54 2.75
CA ASN A 393 6.99 -40.46 3.18
C ASN A 393 5.68 -40.51 2.33
N PRO A 394 5.42 -41.60 1.59
CA PRO A 394 4.21 -41.75 0.78
C PRO A 394 2.90 -41.82 1.59
N ASN A 395 2.97 -42.00 2.92
CA ASN A 395 1.80 -42.17 3.79
C ASN A 395 1.18 -40.86 4.30
N LEU A 396 1.82 -39.71 4.05
CA LEU A 396 1.26 -38.41 4.42
C LEU A 396 0.19 -38.00 3.39
N LYS A 397 -1.06 -37.84 3.85
CA LYS A 397 -2.15 -37.30 3.04
C LYS A 397 -1.79 -35.88 2.59
N ARG A 398 -1.33 -35.76 1.33
CA ARG A 398 -1.01 -34.47 0.70
C ARG A 398 -2.30 -33.69 0.47
N ALA A 399 -2.29 -32.38 0.74
CA ALA A 399 -3.40 -31.55 0.31
C ALA A 399 -3.49 -31.57 -1.21
N LYS A 400 -4.71 -31.54 -1.74
CA LYS A 400 -4.90 -31.20 -3.16
C LYS A 400 -4.33 -29.79 -3.36
N PRO A 401 -3.51 -29.54 -4.40
CA PRO A 401 -3.00 -28.22 -4.68
C PRO A 401 -4.18 -27.25 -4.77
N GLN A 402 -4.31 -26.33 -3.81
CA GLN A 402 -5.19 -25.20 -3.99
C GLN A 402 -4.54 -24.33 -5.05
N ARG A 403 -5.24 -24.11 -6.17
CA ARG A 403 -4.74 -23.45 -7.38
C ARG A 403 -4.11 -22.05 -7.18
N ARG A 404 -4.17 -21.47 -5.98
CA ARG A 404 -3.75 -20.09 -5.68
C ARG A 404 -2.82 -19.93 -4.47
N VAL A 405 -2.54 -20.98 -3.69
CA VAL A 405 -1.69 -20.85 -2.50
C VAL A 405 -0.58 -21.88 -2.56
N THR A 406 0.64 -21.41 -2.80
CA THR A 406 1.84 -22.24 -2.78
C THR A 406 2.62 -21.98 -1.50
N TYR A 407 3.28 -23.03 -1.01
CA TYR A 407 4.13 -23.00 0.16
C TYR A 407 5.49 -23.58 -0.20
N PHE A 408 6.53 -23.07 0.44
CA PHE A 408 7.88 -23.61 0.36
C PHE A 408 8.43 -23.79 1.76
N HIS A 409 9.56 -24.50 1.86
CA HIS A 409 10.18 -24.70 3.16
C HIS A 409 11.70 -24.51 3.10
N GLN A 410 12.23 -24.02 4.22
CA GLN A 410 13.64 -23.73 4.40
C GLN A 410 14.14 -24.32 5.72
N GLU A 411 15.45 -24.50 5.80
CA GLU A 411 16.18 -24.72 7.04
C GLU A 411 15.82 -23.62 8.06
N TYR A 412 15.58 -24.03 9.30
CA TYR A 412 15.38 -23.10 10.39
C TYR A 412 16.73 -22.58 10.91
N VAL A 413 16.94 -21.27 10.79
CA VAL A 413 18.10 -20.60 11.38
C VAL A 413 17.70 -19.99 12.72
N LYS A 414 18.24 -20.55 13.80
CA LYS A 414 17.86 -20.23 15.19
C LYS A 414 18.03 -18.76 15.56
N SER A 415 19.03 -18.10 15.00
CA SER A 415 19.31 -16.68 15.28
C SER A 415 18.18 -15.75 14.88
N LEU A 416 17.36 -16.09 13.87
CA LEU A 416 16.24 -15.24 13.45
C LEU A 416 15.17 -15.13 14.55
N ASP A 417 15.03 -16.15 15.40
CA ASP A 417 14.11 -16.14 16.54
C ASP A 417 14.76 -15.49 17.79
N GLU A 418 16.04 -15.79 18.04
CA GLU A 418 16.76 -15.33 19.23
C GLU A 418 17.24 -13.88 19.13
N PHE A 419 17.79 -13.49 17.98
CA PHE A 419 18.30 -12.16 17.72
C PHE A 419 17.30 -11.29 16.96
N GLY A 420 16.63 -11.86 15.96
CA GLY A 420 15.79 -11.13 15.00
C GLY A 420 16.50 -10.90 13.67
N GLU A 421 16.13 -9.83 12.98
CA GLU A 421 16.67 -9.44 11.67
C GLU A 421 17.37 -8.09 11.78
N ILE A 422 18.51 -7.94 11.12
CA ILE A 422 19.10 -6.64 10.81
C ILE A 422 18.43 -6.17 9.51
N ARG A 423 17.79 -5.00 9.53
CA ARG A 423 17.15 -4.42 8.33
C ARG A 423 17.96 -3.22 7.86
N VAL A 424 18.50 -3.32 6.65
CA VAL A 424 19.33 -2.30 6.04
C VAL A 424 18.56 -1.65 4.90
N MET A 425 18.26 -0.36 5.01
CA MET A 425 17.64 0.43 3.95
C MET A 425 18.74 0.99 3.05
N MET A 426 18.63 0.75 1.74
CA MET A 426 19.60 1.21 0.75
C MET A 426 18.96 2.12 -0.30
N CYS A 427 19.66 3.19 -0.70
CA CYS A 427 19.34 4.01 -1.87
C CYS A 427 20.54 3.97 -2.82
N GLY A 428 20.37 3.41 -4.02
CA GLY A 428 21.52 3.02 -4.82
C GLY A 428 22.42 2.06 -4.04
N ASP A 429 23.69 2.42 -3.89
CA ASP A 429 24.67 1.66 -3.12
C ASP A 429 24.89 2.25 -1.71
N ASP A 430 24.20 3.35 -1.39
CA ASP A 430 24.32 4.01 -0.09
C ASP A 430 23.39 3.36 0.94
N ILE A 431 23.93 3.10 2.13
CA ILE A 431 23.15 2.69 3.29
C ILE A 431 22.55 3.94 3.94
N ILE A 432 21.22 3.98 4.04
CA ILE A 432 20.49 5.11 4.64
C ILE A 432 20.24 4.85 6.13
N GLU A 433 19.82 3.63 6.47
CA GLU A 433 19.45 3.25 7.83
C GLU A 433 19.77 1.78 8.08
N VAL A 434 20.26 1.48 9.28
CA VAL A 434 20.41 0.11 9.79
C VAL A 434 19.61 -0.01 11.08
N SER A 435 18.72 -0.99 11.12
CA SER A 435 17.85 -1.24 12.27
C SER A 435 17.87 -2.71 12.67
N ARG A 436 17.50 -3.00 13.91
CA ARG A 436 17.26 -4.35 14.39
C ARG A 436 15.78 -4.54 14.66
N THR A 437 15.23 -5.64 14.14
CA THR A 437 13.84 -6.01 14.36
C THR A 437 13.72 -7.38 15.01
N ARG A 438 12.86 -7.52 16.02
CA ARG A 438 12.67 -8.79 16.74
C ARG A 438 11.22 -8.96 17.15
N TRP A 439 10.65 -10.16 16.93
CA TRP A 439 9.34 -10.49 17.46
C TRP A 439 9.43 -10.79 18.95
N ILE A 440 8.73 -10.01 19.76
CA ILE A 440 8.65 -10.19 21.22
C ILE A 440 7.23 -10.60 21.57
N THR A 441 7.10 -11.65 22.38
CA THR A 441 5.81 -12.03 22.96
C THR A 441 5.57 -11.23 24.22
N THR A 442 4.58 -10.36 24.19
CA THR A 442 4.11 -9.59 25.36
C THR A 442 2.83 -10.22 25.89
N THR A 443 2.73 -10.37 27.20
CA THR A 443 1.49 -10.73 27.90
C THR A 443 0.76 -9.45 28.27
N THR A 444 -0.33 -9.14 27.55
CA THR A 444 -1.26 -8.07 27.94
C THR A 444 -2.56 -8.77 28.36
N GLY A 445 -2.77 -8.89 29.68
CA GLY A 445 -3.80 -9.79 30.24
C GLY A 445 -3.48 -11.28 29.99
N ASP A 446 -4.53 -12.09 29.76
CA ASP A 446 -4.44 -13.55 29.60
C ASP A 446 -4.09 -14.03 28.18
N LYS A 447 -3.81 -13.13 27.23
CA LYS A 447 -3.54 -13.50 25.83
C LYS A 447 -2.11 -13.14 25.42
N PRO A 448 -1.28 -14.10 25.00
CA PRO A 448 0.02 -13.78 24.42
C PRO A 448 -0.18 -13.03 23.10
N ARG A 449 0.43 -11.86 22.99
CA ARG A 449 0.50 -11.08 21.74
C ARG A 449 1.95 -11.01 21.28
N ARG A 450 2.21 -11.37 20.02
CA ARG A 450 3.51 -11.11 19.39
C ARG A 450 3.49 -9.71 18.81
N LYS A 451 4.40 -8.86 19.28
CA LYS A 451 4.64 -7.53 18.71
C LYS A 451 6.04 -7.51 18.11
N LEU A 452 6.17 -6.97 16.91
CA LEU A 452 7.49 -6.73 16.34
C LEU A 452 8.08 -5.51 17.07
N HIS A 453 9.30 -5.64 17.56
CA HIS A 453 10.05 -4.58 18.21
C HIS A 453 11.11 -4.11 17.23
N VAL A 454 11.27 -2.80 17.08
CA VAL A 454 12.23 -2.19 16.16
C VAL A 454 13.03 -1.13 16.91
N ARG A 455 14.35 -1.12 16.71
CA ARG A 455 15.25 -0.06 17.22
C ARG A 455 16.41 0.15 16.25
N ALA A 456 17.12 1.27 16.37
CA ALA A 456 18.38 1.47 15.66
C ALA A 456 19.35 0.33 15.99
N PHE A 457 20.14 -0.05 15.00
CA PHE A 457 21.21 -1.02 15.18
C PHE A 457 22.38 -0.35 15.92
N ASP A 458 22.83 -0.99 16.99
CA ASP A 458 23.94 -0.54 17.81
C ASP A 458 25.08 -1.57 17.67
N PRO A 459 26.16 -1.28 16.94
CA PRO A 459 27.25 -2.24 16.74
C PRO A 459 27.87 -2.74 18.06
N ASP A 460 27.86 -1.96 19.13
CA ASP A 460 28.45 -2.37 20.40
C ASP A 460 27.59 -3.40 21.14
N ASP A 461 26.26 -3.24 21.12
CA ASP A 461 25.32 -4.18 21.72
C ASP A 461 25.01 -5.36 20.78
N ASP A 462 24.68 -5.08 19.52
CA ASP A 462 24.18 -6.04 18.55
C ASP A 462 25.25 -6.97 17.98
N LEU A 463 26.54 -6.62 18.10
CA LEU A 463 27.66 -7.49 17.73
C LEU A 463 28.42 -8.01 18.96
N SER A 464 27.90 -7.81 20.17
CA SER A 464 28.51 -8.31 21.42
C SER A 464 28.61 -9.84 21.49
N TRP A 465 27.80 -10.55 20.70
CA TRP A 465 27.88 -12.00 20.56
C TRP A 465 29.16 -12.48 19.85
N LEU A 466 29.79 -11.63 19.03
CA LEU A 466 31.03 -11.96 18.33
C LEU A 466 32.22 -11.91 19.28
N SER A 467 32.39 -10.76 19.95
CA SER A 467 33.56 -10.49 20.77
C SER A 467 33.34 -9.34 21.75
N ARG A 468 34.11 -9.36 22.84
CA ARG A 468 34.22 -8.23 23.78
C ARG A 468 35.13 -7.13 23.26
N ASP A 469 35.97 -7.39 22.25
CA ASP A 469 36.84 -6.41 21.63
C ASP A 469 36.04 -5.45 20.72
N PRO A 470 36.04 -4.13 20.99
CA PRO A 470 35.40 -3.14 20.12
C PRO A 470 35.92 -3.11 18.67
N GLU A 471 37.21 -3.36 18.45
CA GLU A 471 37.76 -3.32 17.08
C GLU A 471 37.25 -4.50 16.23
N GLU A 472 37.14 -5.70 16.81
CA GLU A 472 36.56 -6.86 16.12
C GLU A 472 35.08 -6.63 15.78
N ARG A 473 34.32 -5.96 16.66
CA ARG A 473 32.91 -5.58 16.37
C ARG A 473 32.83 -4.55 15.25
N LYS A 474 33.73 -3.56 15.24
CA LYS A 474 33.81 -2.56 14.18
C LYS A 474 34.16 -3.19 12.83
N GLU A 475 35.12 -4.13 12.80
CA GLU A 475 35.44 -4.89 11.59
C GLU A 475 34.23 -5.69 11.09
N LYS A 476 33.47 -6.31 12.00
CA LYS A 476 32.25 -7.03 11.65
C LYS A 476 31.14 -6.12 11.12
N TYR A 477 31.04 -4.90 11.63
CA TYR A 477 30.13 -3.89 11.08
C TYR A 477 30.55 -3.45 9.67
N SER A 478 31.84 -3.21 9.43
CA SER A 478 32.34 -2.93 8.07
C SER A 478 32.13 -4.11 7.12
N GLU A 479 32.17 -5.35 7.62
CA GLU A 479 31.76 -6.52 6.85
C GLU A 479 30.27 -6.49 6.48
N LEU A 480 29.38 -6.07 7.40
CA LEU A 480 27.95 -5.91 7.11
C LEU A 480 27.72 -4.89 6.00
N GLU A 481 28.41 -3.75 6.04
CA GLU A 481 28.32 -2.72 5.00
C GLU A 481 28.76 -3.27 3.64
N ALA A 482 29.94 -3.91 3.58
CA ALA A 482 30.44 -4.53 2.36
C ALA A 482 29.52 -5.65 1.84
N PHE A 483 28.92 -6.42 2.75
CA PHE A 483 27.95 -7.46 2.43
C PHE A 483 26.70 -6.87 1.76
N CYS A 484 26.19 -5.75 2.26
CA CYS A 484 25.00 -5.10 1.70
C CYS A 484 25.27 -4.56 0.29
N VAL A 485 26.38 -3.85 0.11
CA VAL A 485 26.80 -3.32 -1.20
C VAL A 485 26.99 -4.45 -2.21
N PHE A 486 27.67 -5.54 -1.82
CA PHE A 486 27.86 -6.70 -2.69
C PHE A 486 26.53 -7.30 -3.14
N TRP A 487 25.64 -7.62 -2.20
CA TRP A 487 24.36 -8.26 -2.51
C TRP A 487 23.48 -7.38 -3.38
N ARG A 488 23.46 -6.08 -3.10
CA ARG A 488 22.73 -5.11 -3.89
C ARG A 488 23.24 -5.06 -5.34
N GLN A 489 24.55 -5.00 -5.57
CA GLN A 489 25.11 -5.04 -6.92
C GLN A 489 24.80 -6.38 -7.62
N ALA A 490 25.01 -7.50 -6.94
CA ALA A 490 24.80 -8.83 -7.50
C ALA A 490 23.32 -9.07 -7.90
N LEU A 491 22.37 -8.55 -7.12
CA LEU A 491 20.94 -8.62 -7.45
C LEU A 491 20.61 -7.83 -8.71
N ILE A 492 21.19 -6.64 -8.89
CA ILE A 492 20.99 -5.85 -10.10
C ILE A 492 21.60 -6.54 -11.30
N ASP A 493 22.85 -7.00 -11.21
CA ASP A 493 23.56 -7.62 -12.33
C ASP A 493 22.86 -8.92 -12.78
N PHE A 494 22.35 -9.70 -11.83
CA PHE A 494 21.66 -10.96 -12.13
C PHE A 494 20.38 -10.74 -12.95
N PHE A 495 19.69 -9.63 -12.73
CA PHE A 495 18.36 -9.39 -13.29
C PHE A 495 18.25 -8.22 -14.27
N GLU A 496 19.35 -7.51 -14.51
CA GLU A 496 19.44 -6.53 -15.60
C GLU A 496 18.96 -7.10 -16.96
N PRO A 497 19.23 -8.37 -17.31
CA PRO A 497 18.71 -8.96 -18.55
C PRO A 497 17.20 -9.25 -18.53
N THR A 498 16.61 -9.49 -17.35
CA THR A 498 15.21 -9.94 -17.22
C THR A 498 14.25 -8.84 -16.80
N ARG A 499 14.75 -7.66 -16.39
CA ARG A 499 13.93 -6.50 -15.97
C ARG A 499 12.96 -6.77 -14.81
N ASN A 500 13.26 -7.78 -13.98
CA ASN A 500 12.39 -8.19 -12.86
C ASN A 500 12.64 -7.41 -11.55
N PHE A 501 13.64 -6.54 -11.53
CA PHE A 501 14.14 -5.84 -10.34
C PHE A 501 14.58 -4.42 -10.68
N GLU A 502 13.93 -3.79 -11.66
CA GLU A 502 14.35 -2.47 -12.11
C GLU A 502 14.21 -1.43 -11.01
N SER A 503 13.15 -1.52 -10.19
CA SER A 503 12.94 -0.57 -9.10
C SER A 503 13.98 -0.71 -7.98
N ALA A 504 14.67 -1.86 -7.86
CA ALA A 504 15.78 -2.05 -6.93
C ALA A 504 16.98 -1.13 -7.23
N ARG A 505 17.10 -0.58 -8.46
CA ARG A 505 18.10 0.45 -8.82
C ARG A 505 17.92 1.74 -8.03
N VAL A 506 16.69 2.06 -7.66
CA VAL A 506 16.38 3.18 -6.78
C VAL A 506 16.79 2.84 -5.36
N GLY A 507 16.29 1.73 -4.85
CA GLY A 507 16.57 1.30 -3.50
C GLY A 507 15.87 -0.01 -3.14
N LEU A 508 16.28 -0.58 -2.02
CA LEU A 508 15.68 -1.79 -1.44
C LEU A 508 15.92 -1.81 0.07
N ARG A 509 15.25 -2.73 0.75
CA ARG A 509 15.60 -3.14 2.12
C ARG A 509 16.20 -4.53 2.07
N LEU A 510 17.27 -4.77 2.80
CA LEU A 510 17.80 -6.11 3.03
C LEU A 510 17.38 -6.55 4.43
N ASP A 511 16.63 -7.66 4.52
CA ASP A 511 16.33 -8.31 5.80
C ASP A 511 17.39 -9.39 6.05
N ILE A 512 18.30 -9.14 6.98
CA ILE A 512 19.55 -9.90 7.15
C ILE A 512 19.49 -10.70 8.44
N GLY A 513 19.79 -12.00 8.34
CA GLY A 513 20.03 -12.90 9.46
C GLY A 513 21.52 -13.17 9.69
N ILE A 514 21.82 -13.83 10.82
CA ILE A 514 23.18 -14.24 11.21
C ILE A 514 23.20 -15.78 11.28
N SER A 515 24.15 -16.49 10.68
CA SER A 515 24.11 -17.97 10.66
C SER A 515 24.23 -18.61 12.05
N SER A 516 25.10 -18.08 12.91
CA SER A 516 25.42 -18.56 14.25
C SER A 516 25.94 -17.41 15.12
N PHE A 517 25.81 -17.54 16.45
CA PHE A 517 26.37 -16.59 17.43
C PHE A 517 27.73 -17.06 17.93
N ASP A 518 28.65 -17.31 17.01
CA ASP A 518 30.04 -17.66 17.30
C ASP A 518 30.98 -16.94 16.32
N ALA A 519 32.29 -17.12 16.50
CA ALA A 519 33.30 -16.49 15.65
C ALA A 519 33.16 -16.83 14.14
N ASN A 520 32.40 -17.88 13.79
CA ASN A 520 32.15 -18.28 12.40
C ASN A 520 30.81 -17.75 11.86
N GLY A 521 30.07 -16.99 12.65
CA GLY A 521 28.78 -16.41 12.26
C GLY A 521 28.91 -15.48 11.05
N VAL A 522 28.16 -15.77 9.99
CA VAL A 522 28.12 -14.96 8.76
C VAL A 522 26.72 -14.39 8.51
N PHE A 523 26.66 -13.29 7.77
CA PHE A 523 25.40 -12.66 7.37
C PHE A 523 24.74 -13.40 6.19
N PHE A 524 23.41 -13.36 6.11
CA PHE A 524 22.65 -13.83 4.95
C PHE A 524 21.35 -13.06 4.76
N ILE A 525 20.88 -12.93 3.50
CA ILE A 525 19.65 -12.20 3.16
C ILE A 525 18.41 -13.08 3.33
N SER A 526 17.59 -12.91 4.35
CA SER A 526 16.31 -13.63 4.47
C SER A 526 15.31 -13.22 3.38
N GLU A 527 15.19 -11.91 3.13
CA GLU A 527 14.23 -11.28 2.22
C GLU A 527 14.77 -9.92 1.75
N PHE A 528 14.30 -9.40 0.61
CA PHE A 528 14.67 -8.06 0.14
C PHE A 528 13.53 -7.33 -0.58
N PRO A 529 12.64 -6.61 0.13
CA PRO A 529 11.61 -5.85 -0.56
C PRO A 529 12.20 -4.64 -1.28
N ARG A 530 11.62 -4.30 -2.43
CA ARG A 530 11.98 -3.09 -3.20
C ARG A 530 11.53 -1.84 -2.46
N TRP A 531 12.15 -0.68 -2.76
CA TRP A 531 11.89 0.56 -2.02
C TRP A 531 10.40 0.93 -1.88
N SER A 532 9.59 0.69 -2.92
CA SER A 532 8.16 1.02 -2.90
C SER A 532 7.33 0.14 -1.96
N CYS A 533 7.84 -1.03 -1.61
CA CYS A 533 7.20 -2.07 -0.79
C CYS A 533 7.94 -2.30 0.54
N ALA A 534 9.10 -1.66 0.71
CA ALA A 534 9.89 -1.69 1.93
C ALA A 534 9.26 -0.73 2.95
N ASN A 535 8.57 -1.27 3.96
CA ASN A 535 8.04 -0.46 5.06
C ASN A 535 9.16 0.14 5.94
N TRP A 536 9.08 1.44 6.25
CA TRP A 536 10.07 2.14 7.08
C TRP A 536 9.67 2.14 8.56
N PHE A 537 10.67 2.07 9.44
CA PHE A 537 10.50 2.10 10.91
C PHE A 537 11.26 3.25 11.56
N SER A 538 11.58 4.28 10.76
CA SER A 538 12.47 5.39 11.10
C SER A 538 12.09 6.14 12.38
N GLU A 539 10.83 6.08 12.79
CA GLU A 539 10.36 6.71 14.03
C GLU A 539 10.69 5.89 15.28
N GLN A 540 10.65 4.56 15.18
CA GLN A 540 11.02 3.67 16.28
C GLN A 540 12.54 3.57 16.43
N THR A 541 13.29 3.88 15.37
CA THR A 541 14.76 3.81 15.37
C THR A 541 15.43 5.10 15.80
N GLY A 542 14.73 6.25 15.78
CA GLY A 542 15.33 7.54 16.11
C GLY A 542 16.44 7.97 15.14
N GLY A 543 16.48 7.36 13.95
CA GLY A 543 17.47 7.57 12.89
C GLY A 543 17.23 8.85 12.07
N SER A 544 17.59 8.83 10.78
CA SER A 544 17.54 9.99 9.87
C SER A 544 16.14 10.61 9.62
N GLY A 545 15.09 10.13 10.31
CA GLY A 545 13.71 10.52 10.10
C GLY A 545 13.12 9.87 8.84
N SER A 546 11.83 9.52 8.89
CA SER A 546 11.08 8.90 7.76
C SER A 546 11.13 9.74 6.50
N THR A 547 11.18 11.06 6.67
CA THR A 547 11.28 12.04 5.60
C THR A 547 12.58 11.94 4.80
N GLU A 548 13.71 11.60 5.42
CA GLU A 548 14.99 11.51 4.69
C GLU A 548 15.04 10.26 3.80
N ILE A 549 14.51 9.11 4.26
CA ILE A 549 14.38 7.90 3.43
C ILE A 549 13.50 8.19 2.22
N ALA A 550 12.33 8.81 2.44
CA ALA A 550 11.42 9.22 1.37
C ALA A 550 12.11 10.12 0.37
N LYS A 551 12.81 11.13 0.88
CA LYS A 551 13.50 12.12 0.07
C LYS A 551 14.55 11.46 -0.81
N ARG A 552 15.45 10.66 -0.23
CA ARG A 552 16.52 9.99 -0.98
C ARG A 552 15.99 9.06 -2.06
N TRP A 553 14.97 8.26 -1.77
CA TRP A 553 14.38 7.37 -2.77
C TRP A 553 13.59 8.12 -3.84
N GLY A 554 12.86 9.17 -3.46
CA GLY A 554 12.17 10.04 -4.40
C GLY A 554 13.13 10.70 -5.39
N GLU A 555 14.17 11.36 -4.86
CA GLU A 555 15.21 12.00 -5.66
C GLU A 555 15.92 11.00 -6.57
N LYS A 556 16.27 9.83 -6.04
CA LYS A 556 16.91 8.76 -6.82
C LYS A 556 15.98 8.21 -7.89
N PHE A 557 14.69 8.03 -7.61
CA PHE A 557 13.71 7.58 -8.60
C PHE A 557 13.60 8.57 -9.75
N ALA A 558 13.46 9.87 -9.46
CA ALA A 558 13.44 10.93 -10.45
C ALA A 558 14.70 10.89 -11.35
N GLN A 559 15.88 10.72 -10.76
CA GLN A 559 17.14 10.59 -11.50
C GLN A 559 17.16 9.34 -12.39
N GLU A 560 16.78 8.16 -11.88
CA GLU A 560 16.80 6.91 -12.63
C GLU A 560 15.85 6.92 -13.82
N ILE A 561 14.63 7.47 -13.65
CA ILE A 561 13.65 7.52 -14.75
C ILE A 561 13.96 8.62 -15.76
N SER A 562 14.70 9.66 -15.39
CA SER A 562 15.10 10.75 -16.28
C SER A 562 16.37 10.46 -17.09
N ARG A 563 17.21 9.53 -16.63
CA ARG A 563 18.40 9.06 -17.37
C ARG A 563 18.08 8.09 -18.51
N ARG A 564 16.94 7.39 -18.37
CA ARG A 564 16.44 6.38 -19.32
C ARG A 564 15.49 7.00 -20.31
#